data_AF-A0A937YAL1-F1
#
_entry.id   AF-A0A937YAL1-F1
#
_cell.length_a   1.000
_cell.length_b   1.000
_cell.length_c   1.000
_cell.angle_alpha   90.00
_cell.angle_beta   90.00
_cell.angle_gamma   90.00
#
_symmetry.space_group_name_H-M   'P 1'
#
loop_
_entity.id
_entity.type
_entity.pdbx_description
1 polymer ?
#
loop_
_entity_poly.entity_id
_entity_poly.type
_entity_poly.pdbx_seq_one_letter_code
_entity_poly.pdbx_strand_id
1 'polypeptide(L)'
;MLYLFTPLSWAVFTSLCRRWEVGPVEATTGVSLFFAVALGLPYLIALLAGWVMSGLAIASASEILTQALLQGVMGVFVSGIGFMKMVQVFGSVRATMLTAMVPAIAAGSAVLFLDEPFTGMLGAGLICITLGIIAGVGGSARVAVKPGA
;
A
#
# COMPACT_ATOMS: atom_id res chain seq x y z
N MET A 1 18.02 -8.01 -2.55
CA MET A 1 18.04 -6.84 -3.46
C MET A 1 16.64 -6.31 -3.77
N LEU A 2 15.66 -7.15 -4.11
CA LEU A 2 14.26 -6.70 -4.37
C LEU A 2 13.64 -5.88 -3.22
N TYR A 3 13.87 -6.28 -1.96
CA TYR A 3 13.36 -5.58 -0.77
C TYR A 3 13.78 -4.11 -0.63
N LEU A 4 14.88 -3.68 -1.25
CA LEU A 4 15.33 -2.28 -1.21
C LEU A 4 14.89 -1.49 -2.45
N PHE A 5 14.84 -2.13 -3.61
CA PHE A 5 14.43 -1.47 -4.86
C PHE A 5 12.95 -1.11 -4.87
N THR A 6 12.09 -1.97 -4.34
CA THR A 6 10.64 -1.73 -4.27
C THR A 6 10.26 -0.46 -3.50
N PRO A 7 10.73 -0.24 -2.25
CA PRO A 7 10.41 0.99 -1.54
C PRO A 7 11.08 2.21 -2.18
N LEU A 8 12.25 2.06 -2.81
CA LEU A 8 12.92 3.16 -3.51
C LEU A 8 12.12 3.62 -4.73
N SER A 9 11.66 2.70 -5.59
CA SER A 9 10.86 3.05 -6.76
C SER A 9 9.53 3.69 -6.37
N TRP A 10 8.90 3.19 -5.30
CA TRP A 10 7.69 3.78 -4.74
C TRP A 10 7.91 5.19 -4.17
N ALA A 11 9.02 5.40 -3.46
CA ALA A 11 9.39 6.71 -2.93
C ALA A 11 9.64 7.73 -4.06
N VAL A 12 10.31 7.33 -5.14
CA VAL A 12 10.53 8.17 -6.32
C VAL A 12 9.19 8.52 -6.98
N PHE A 13 8.34 7.53 -7.23
CA PHE A 13 7.01 7.73 -7.82
C PHE A 13 6.17 8.75 -7.03
N THR A 14 6.01 8.53 -5.72
CA THR A 14 5.20 9.41 -4.86
C THR A 14 5.81 10.81 -4.73
N SER A 15 7.14 10.92 -4.71
CA SER A 15 7.84 12.21 -4.69
C SER A 15 7.66 13.00 -5.99
N LEU A 16 7.72 12.33 -7.14
CA LEU A 16 7.48 12.95 -8.45
C LEU A 16 6.01 13.38 -8.62
N CYS A 17 5.06 12.52 -8.22
CA CYS A 17 3.64 12.86 -8.27
C CYS A 17 3.33 14.11 -7.44
N ARG A 18 3.97 14.25 -6.27
CA ARG A 18 3.86 15.45 -5.45
C ARG A 18 4.53 16.66 -6.13
N ARG A 19 5.73 16.49 -6.68
CA ARG A 19 6.49 17.58 -7.32
C ARG A 19 5.74 18.16 -8.54
N TRP A 20 5.06 17.32 -9.30
CA TRP A 20 4.30 17.72 -10.48
C TRP A 20 2.80 17.90 -10.21
N GLU A 21 2.39 17.87 -8.94
CA GLU A 21 1.00 18.11 -8.50
C GLU A 21 -0.02 17.23 -9.24
N VAL A 22 0.38 15.99 -9.57
CA VAL A 22 -0.49 15.03 -10.25
C VAL A 22 -1.67 14.73 -9.35
N GLY A 23 -2.88 14.90 -9.87
CA GLY A 23 -4.11 14.67 -9.13
C GLY A 23 -4.21 13.22 -8.61
N PRO A 24 -4.88 12.98 -7.46
CA PRO A 24 -4.89 11.66 -6.83
C PRO A 24 -5.52 10.57 -7.70
N VAL A 25 -6.58 10.92 -8.44
CA VAL A 25 -7.28 9.99 -9.32
C VAL A 25 -6.41 9.64 -10.53
N GLU A 26 -5.76 10.64 -11.10
CA GLU A 26 -4.87 10.52 -12.26
C GLU A 26 -3.64 9.69 -11.92
N ALA A 27 -3.02 9.93 -10.76
CA ALA A 27 -1.88 9.15 -10.30
C ALA A 27 -2.24 7.68 -10.05
N THR A 28 -3.34 7.42 -9.35
CA THR A 28 -3.81 6.05 -9.08
C THR A 28 -4.23 5.34 -10.36
N THR A 29 -4.94 6.01 -11.27
CA THR A 29 -5.35 5.43 -12.55
C THR A 29 -4.13 5.16 -13.43
N GLY A 30 -3.19 6.09 -13.50
CA GLY A 30 -1.96 5.96 -14.30
C GLY A 30 -1.12 4.77 -13.86
N VAL A 31 -0.87 4.62 -12.55
CA VAL A 31 -0.10 3.47 -12.04
C VAL A 31 -0.86 2.15 -12.22
N SER A 32 -2.19 2.16 -12.06
CA SER A 32 -3.03 0.97 -12.26
C SER A 32 -3.02 0.51 -13.71
N LEU A 33 -3.19 1.43 -14.66
CA LEU A 33 -3.11 1.12 -16.09
C LEU A 33 -1.72 0.65 -16.49
N PHE A 34 -0.68 1.30 -15.97
CA PHE A 34 0.69 0.89 -16.21
C PHE A 34 0.92 -0.57 -15.78
N PHE A 35 0.53 -0.96 -14.56
CA PHE A 35 0.69 -2.34 -14.11
C PHE A 35 -0.27 -3.33 -14.79
N ALA A 36 -1.48 -2.90 -15.14
CA ALA A 36 -2.40 -3.74 -15.91
C ALA A 36 -1.80 -4.13 -17.27
N VAL A 37 -1.12 -3.21 -17.94
CA VAL A 37 -0.44 -3.48 -19.22
C VAL A 37 0.90 -4.18 -19.01
N ALA A 38 1.74 -3.67 -18.12
CA ALA A 38 3.11 -4.15 -17.95
C ALA A 38 3.21 -5.52 -17.28
N LEU A 39 2.25 -5.86 -16.40
CA LEU A 39 2.23 -7.13 -15.67
C LEU A 39 0.96 -7.94 -15.94
N GLY A 40 -0.20 -7.28 -15.95
CA GLY A 40 -1.50 -7.96 -16.13
C GLY A 40 -1.64 -8.63 -17.50
N LEU A 41 -1.30 -7.94 -18.58
CA LEU A 41 -1.40 -8.50 -19.93
C LEU A 41 -0.41 -9.66 -20.17
N PRO A 42 0.90 -9.56 -19.83
CA PRO A 42 1.81 -10.70 -19.89
C PRO A 42 1.35 -11.89 -19.04
N TYR A 43 0.82 -11.64 -17.83
CA TYR A 43 0.26 -12.68 -16.98
C TYR A 43 -0.93 -13.38 -17.66
N LEU A 44 -1.84 -12.62 -18.26
CA LEU A 44 -2.99 -13.19 -18.99
C LEU A 44 -2.53 -14.03 -20.19
N ILE A 45 -1.54 -13.56 -20.95
CA ILE A 45 -0.96 -14.32 -22.07
C ILE A 45 -0.32 -15.62 -21.57
N ALA A 46 0.47 -15.55 -20.50
CA ALA A 46 1.12 -16.72 -19.91
C ALA A 46 0.09 -17.73 -19.35
N LEU A 47 -1.02 -17.24 -18.80
CA LEU A 47 -2.14 -18.07 -18.37
C LEU A 47 -2.80 -18.78 -19.55
N LEU A 48 -3.12 -18.05 -20.63
CA LEU A 48 -3.73 -18.62 -21.84
C LEU A 48 -2.80 -19.60 -22.57
N ALA A 49 -1.49 -19.36 -22.51
CA ALA A 49 -0.47 -20.27 -23.04
C ALA A 49 -0.21 -21.50 -22.14
N GLY A 50 -0.83 -21.58 -20.96
CA GLY A 50 -0.66 -22.68 -20.01
C GLY A 50 0.68 -22.67 -19.27
N TRP A 51 1.43 -21.56 -19.30
CA TRP A 51 2.73 -21.43 -18.61
C TRP A 51 2.59 -21.12 -17.12
N VAL A 52 1.39 -20.71 -16.69
CA VAL A 52 1.10 -20.34 -15.30
C VAL A 52 -0.11 -21.14 -14.81
N MET A 53 0.03 -21.73 -13.62
CA MET A 53 -1.10 -22.34 -12.92
C MET A 53 -1.91 -21.24 -12.24
N SER A 54 -3.24 -21.19 -12.49
CA SER A 54 -4.15 -20.31 -11.77
C SER A 54 -5.31 -21.08 -11.15
N GLY A 55 -5.76 -20.64 -9.99
CA GLY A 55 -6.99 -21.15 -9.37
C GLY A 55 -8.27 -20.58 -9.99
N LEU A 56 -8.17 -19.71 -11.00
CA LEU A 56 -9.30 -18.94 -11.52
C LEU A 56 -10.36 -19.83 -12.18
N ALA A 57 -9.96 -20.96 -12.76
CA ALA A 57 -10.87 -21.92 -13.39
C ALA A 57 -11.65 -22.77 -12.37
N ILE A 58 -11.20 -22.82 -11.12
CA ILE A 58 -11.78 -23.66 -10.05
C ILE A 58 -12.51 -22.77 -9.02
N ALA A 59 -12.18 -21.48 -8.95
CA ALA A 59 -12.79 -20.52 -8.04
C ALA A 59 -14.27 -20.27 -8.38
N SER A 60 -15.09 -20.15 -7.34
CA SER A 60 -16.50 -19.79 -7.49
C SER A 60 -16.67 -18.34 -7.97
N ALA A 61 -17.77 -18.05 -8.66
CA ALA A 61 -18.07 -16.69 -9.11
C ALA A 61 -18.14 -15.68 -7.94
N SER A 62 -18.62 -16.13 -6.77
CA SER A 62 -18.64 -15.33 -5.54
C SER A 62 -17.24 -14.97 -5.06
N GLU A 63 -16.30 -15.91 -5.04
CA GLU A 63 -14.93 -15.65 -4.60
C GLU A 63 -14.22 -14.68 -5.55
N ILE A 64 -14.40 -14.86 -6.86
CA ILE A 64 -13.86 -13.96 -7.88
C ILE A 64 -14.40 -12.55 -7.67
N LEU A 65 -15.72 -12.41 -7.47
CA LEU A 65 -16.34 -11.11 -7.24
C LEU A 65 -15.84 -10.47 -5.95
N THR A 66 -15.79 -11.21 -4.85
CA THR A 66 -15.32 -10.70 -3.56
C THR A 66 -13.86 -10.25 -3.64
N GLN A 67 -12.98 -11.03 -4.28
CA GLN A 67 -11.58 -10.64 -4.47
C GLN A 67 -11.43 -9.44 -5.39
N ALA A 68 -12.19 -9.37 -6.48
CA ALA A 68 -12.18 -8.22 -7.39
C ALA A 68 -12.63 -6.92 -6.69
N LEU A 69 -13.65 -6.99 -5.86
CA LEU A 69 -14.14 -5.84 -5.11
C LEU A 69 -13.18 -5.44 -3.99
N LEU A 70 -12.70 -6.39 -3.18
CA LEU A 70 -11.84 -6.08 -2.03
C LEU A 70 -10.42 -5.69 -2.44
N GLN A 71 -9.79 -6.44 -3.34
CA GLN A 71 -8.40 -6.16 -3.75
C GLN A 71 -8.33 -5.12 -4.86
N GLY A 72 -9.27 -5.16 -5.81
CA GLY A 72 -9.32 -4.20 -6.91
C GLY A 72 -9.92 -2.87 -6.48
N VAL A 73 -11.24 -2.83 -6.23
CA VAL A 73 -11.94 -1.55 -5.97
C VAL A 73 -11.49 -0.93 -4.65
N MET A 74 -11.59 -1.67 -3.55
CA MET A 74 -11.23 -1.12 -2.24
C MET A 74 -9.71 -0.97 -2.09
N GLY A 75 -8.94 -2.00 -2.46
CA GLY A 75 -7.49 -2.05 -2.30
C GLY A 75 -6.70 -1.12 -3.23
N VAL A 76 -7.11 -0.97 -4.49
CA VAL A 76 -6.38 -0.12 -5.44
C VAL A 76 -7.03 1.25 -5.58
N PHE A 77 -8.33 1.33 -5.88
CA PHE A 77 -8.96 2.62 -6.15
C PHE A 77 -9.20 3.43 -4.88
N VAL A 78 -9.98 2.91 -3.93
CA VAL A 78 -10.35 3.67 -2.73
C VAL A 78 -9.10 3.99 -1.89
N SER A 79 -8.31 2.96 -1.58
CA SER A 79 -7.07 3.12 -0.80
C SER A 79 -6.02 3.92 -1.57
N GLY A 80 -5.81 3.66 -2.86
CA GLY A 80 -4.80 4.36 -3.66
C GLY A 80 -5.09 5.84 -3.82
N ILE A 81 -6.34 6.23 -4.10
CA ILE A 81 -6.74 7.64 -4.20
C ILE A 81 -6.59 8.31 -2.84
N GLY A 82 -7.03 7.65 -1.76
CA GLY A 82 -6.86 8.13 -0.38
C GLY A 82 -5.38 8.36 -0.04
N PHE A 83 -4.52 7.40 -0.37
CA PHE A 83 -3.09 7.49 -0.15
C PHE A 83 -2.45 8.62 -0.97
N MET A 84 -2.78 8.75 -2.25
CA MET A 84 -2.25 9.84 -3.08
C MET A 84 -2.70 11.21 -2.58
N LYS A 85 -3.93 11.32 -2.07
CA LYS A 85 -4.40 12.54 -1.39
C LYS A 85 -3.60 12.83 -0.12
N MET A 86 -3.27 11.81 0.68
CA MET A 86 -2.37 11.96 1.83
C MET A 86 -0.97 12.41 1.42
N VAL A 87 -0.42 11.88 0.32
CA VAL A 87 0.89 12.27 -0.22
C VAL A 87 0.91 13.75 -0.63
N GLN A 88 -0.18 14.25 -1.22
CA GLN A 88 -0.30 15.66 -1.57
C GLN A 88 -0.39 16.56 -0.33
N VAL A 89 -1.23 16.22 0.64
CA VAL A 89 -1.48 17.05 1.83
C VAL A 89 -0.33 17.02 2.83
N PHE A 90 0.21 15.83 3.14
CA PHE A 90 1.19 15.63 4.21
C PHE A 90 2.62 15.39 3.71
N GLY A 91 2.79 15.15 2.40
CA GLY A 91 4.06 14.75 1.81
C GLY A 91 4.28 13.24 1.84
N SER A 92 5.05 12.72 0.87
CA SER A 92 5.32 11.29 0.68
C SER A 92 5.79 10.57 1.96
N VAL A 93 6.75 11.14 2.69
CA VAL A 93 7.31 10.53 3.91
C VAL A 93 6.27 10.40 5.03
N ARG A 94 5.47 11.44 5.30
CA ARG A 94 4.47 11.37 6.39
C ARG A 94 3.31 10.46 6.02
N ALA A 95 2.89 10.49 4.75
CA ALA A 95 1.85 9.58 4.25
C ALA A 95 2.26 8.11 4.42
N THR A 96 3.50 7.74 4.06
CA THR A 96 3.98 6.37 4.23
C THR A 96 4.17 5.97 5.69
N MET A 97 4.64 6.88 6.56
CA MET A 97 4.73 6.63 8.01
C MET A 97 3.36 6.34 8.63
N LEU A 98 2.31 7.05 8.21
CA LEU A 98 0.94 6.79 8.68
C LEU A 98 0.43 5.43 8.20
N THR A 99 0.76 5.00 6.98
CA THR A 99 0.36 3.67 6.50
C THR A 99 1.01 2.51 7.26
N ALA A 100 2.08 2.74 8.02
CA ALA A 100 2.62 1.72 8.92
C ALA A 100 1.65 1.35 10.06
N MET A 101 0.57 2.12 10.28
CA MET A 101 -0.54 1.74 11.16
C MET A 101 -1.33 0.54 10.64
N VAL A 102 -1.37 0.32 9.32
CA VAL A 102 -2.16 -0.75 8.68
C VAL A 102 -1.81 -2.14 9.24
N PRO A 103 -0.55 -2.59 9.29
CA PRO A 103 -0.22 -3.89 9.87
C PRO A 103 -0.56 -4.00 11.36
N ALA A 104 -0.48 -2.91 12.13
CA ALA A 104 -0.86 -2.92 13.55
C ALA A 104 -2.37 -3.12 13.74
N ILE A 105 -3.18 -2.41 12.95
CA ILE A 105 -4.64 -2.56 12.96
C ILE A 105 -5.02 -3.96 12.48
N ALA A 106 -4.39 -4.45 11.41
CA ALA A 106 -4.66 -5.78 10.86
C ALA A 106 -4.34 -6.90 11.87
N ALA A 107 -3.18 -6.83 12.53
CA ALA A 107 -2.79 -7.76 13.57
C ALA A 107 -3.75 -7.71 14.78
N GLY A 108 -4.13 -6.51 15.22
CA GLY A 108 -5.10 -6.34 16.31
C GLY A 108 -6.49 -6.88 15.94
N SER A 109 -6.95 -6.63 14.71
CA SER A 109 -8.22 -7.15 14.23
C SER A 109 -8.24 -8.67 14.09
N ALA A 110 -7.12 -9.30 13.73
CA ALA A 110 -7.02 -10.75 13.64
C ALA A 110 -7.21 -11.41 15.01
N VAL A 111 -6.61 -10.85 16.06
CA VAL A 111 -6.82 -11.33 17.44
C VAL A 111 -8.27 -11.16 17.88
N LEU A 112 -8.94 -10.06 17.52
CA LEU A 112 -10.30 -9.76 17.96
C LEU A 112 -11.40 -10.50 17.19
N PHE A 113 -11.25 -10.66 15.87
CA PHE A 113 -12.30 -11.17 14.99
C PHE A 113 -12.04 -12.59 14.49
N LEU A 114 -10.78 -13.04 14.47
CA LEU A 114 -10.39 -14.39 14.00
C LEU A 114 -9.98 -15.30 15.18
N ASP A 115 -10.11 -14.83 16.42
CA ASP A 115 -9.71 -15.55 17.64
C ASP A 115 -8.26 -16.07 17.60
N GLU A 116 -7.37 -15.33 16.92
CA GLU A 116 -5.95 -15.70 16.84
C GLU A 116 -5.25 -15.57 18.21
N PRO A 117 -4.34 -16.49 18.57
CA PRO A 117 -3.66 -16.47 19.85
C PRO A 117 -2.76 -15.23 19.99
N PHE A 118 -3.01 -14.44 21.03
CA PHE A 118 -2.15 -13.30 21.36
C PHE A 118 -0.80 -13.77 21.92
N THR A 119 0.21 -13.82 21.07
CA THR A 119 1.57 -14.21 21.48
C THR A 119 2.35 -13.02 22.05
N GLY A 120 3.29 -13.29 22.96
CA GLY A 120 4.18 -12.24 23.49
C GLY A 120 5.00 -11.52 22.41
N MET A 121 5.34 -12.22 21.32
CA MET A 121 6.05 -11.64 20.18
C MET A 121 5.17 -10.71 19.34
N LEU A 122 3.87 -11.03 19.20
CA LEU A 122 2.89 -10.14 18.58
C LEU A 122 2.75 -8.83 19.39
N GLY A 123 2.64 -8.94 20.71
CA GLY A 123 2.59 -7.78 21.61
C GLY A 123 3.83 -6.90 21.49
N ALA A 124 5.03 -7.51 21.51
CA ALA A 124 6.28 -6.78 21.33
C ALA A 124 6.37 -6.09 19.95
N GLY A 125 5.94 -6.76 18.88
CA GLY A 125 5.88 -6.20 17.53
C GLY A 125 4.92 -5.01 17.44
N LEU A 126 3.75 -5.11 18.07
CA LEU A 126 2.74 -4.04 18.09
C LEU A 126 3.25 -2.79 18.83
N ILE A 127 3.92 -2.98 19.98
CA ILE A 127 4.57 -1.89 20.71
C ILE A 127 5.66 -1.23 19.83
N CYS A 128 6.53 -2.04 19.21
CA CYS A 128 7.61 -1.55 18.38
C CYS A 128 7.11 -0.72 17.18
N ILE A 129 6.10 -1.21 16.46
CA ILE A 129 5.48 -0.48 15.34
C ILE A 129 4.82 0.82 15.83
N THR A 130 4.12 0.78 16.95
CA THR A 130 3.47 1.98 17.52
C THR A 130 4.50 3.05 17.85
N LEU A 131 5.61 2.67 18.49
CA LEU A 131 6.73 3.58 18.78
C LEU A 131 7.37 4.13 17.50
N GLY A 132 7.55 3.28 16.47
CA GLY A 132 8.08 3.67 15.17
C GLY A 132 7.22 4.71 14.46
N ILE A 133 5.89 4.56 14.49
CA ILE A 133 4.94 5.52 13.91
C ILE A 133 5.03 6.87 14.65
N ILE A 134 5.00 6.85 15.99
CA ILE A 134 5.10 8.07 16.80
C ILE A 134 6.41 8.81 16.50
N ALA A 135 7.53 8.10 16.43
CA ALA A 135 8.83 8.67 16.11
C ALA A 135 8.88 9.21 14.67
N GLY A 136 8.35 8.48 13.69
CA GLY A 136 8.37 8.85 12.26
C GLY A 136 7.51 10.07 11.95
N VAL A 137 6.31 10.16 12.53
CA VAL A 137 5.41 11.29 12.39
C VAL A 137 5.95 12.52 13.12
N GLY A 138 6.45 12.34 14.35
CA GLY A 138 6.98 13.44 15.19
C GLY A 138 8.33 14.00 14.73
N GLY A 139 9.24 13.15 14.24
CA GLY A 139 10.57 13.58 13.74
C GLY A 139 10.49 14.40 12.46
N SER A 140 9.53 14.08 11.57
CA SER A 140 9.31 14.79 10.30
C SER A 140 8.81 16.23 10.48
N ALA A 141 8.31 16.61 11.66
CA ALA A 141 7.94 17.99 11.98
C ALA A 141 9.16 18.89 12.23
N ARG A 142 10.27 18.32 12.73
CA ARG A 142 11.46 19.10 13.13
C ARG A 142 12.34 19.53 11.95
N VAL A 143 12.27 18.84 10.81
CA VAL A 143 13.07 19.15 9.60
C VAL A 143 12.46 20.29 8.77
N ALA A 144 11.22 20.70 9.04
CA ALA A 144 10.52 21.74 8.27
C ALA A 144 10.73 23.19 8.77
N VAL A 145 11.63 23.41 9.74
CA VAL A 145 12.01 24.79 10.13
C VAL A 145 13.30 25.15 9.42
N LYS A 146 13.19 25.78 8.25
CA LYS A 146 14.24 26.65 7.73
C LYS A 146 13.90 28.06 8.23
N PRO A 147 14.67 28.65 9.17
CA PRO A 147 14.53 30.05 9.50
C PRO A 147 14.84 30.85 8.23
N GLY A 148 13.99 31.83 7.90
CA GLY A 148 14.23 32.71 6.77
C GLY A 148 15.55 33.48 6.91
N ALA A 149 16.24 33.60 5.79
CA ALA A 149 17.13 34.69 5.41
C ALA A 149 17.20 34.70 3.89
#